data_AF-A0A353PTB6-F1
#
_entry.id   AF-A0A353PTB6-F1
#
_cell.length_a   1.000
_cell.length_b   1.000
_cell.length_c   1.000
_cell.angle_alpha   90.00
_cell.angle_beta   90.00
_cell.angle_gamma   90.00
#
_symmetry.space_group_name_H-M   'P 1'
#
loop_
_entity.id
_entity.type
_entity.pdbx_description
1 polymer ?
#
loop_
_entity_poly.entity_id
_entity_poly.type
_entity_poly.pdbx_seq_one_letter_code
_entity_poly.pdbx_strand_id
1 'polypeptide(L)'
;MNSIYNKNIAALKKRLDTLYENHRLLIESYKEQNAACLSAYEEKESLKTIPAKNGSLTAVYKELFLHSSYNPEAEAKKSIAEVKEKEQIAFLGFGLGYAPLAFVEAHPDKMLILIEPEIERVLWTLSYVDFSALFSHPKLVCLFSAPPEDCISLLEHFGIENTAFIKNESYALHQKDFFSTLSLLIERNKQKKDINDSTLERFGKLWLKNTIKNIHHYTGHRGIACLQMLHKGERALILAAGPSLDICLPYLPELAKKMILVCVDTALDACLKAGVEPDYLITIDPQYWNAKHIRHLSAPHTNLITEISSYPSVFRFPCKNIYLTSSIYPLGKLIEKKLREQAFPEFGELNP
;
A
#
# COMPACT_ATOMS: atom_id res chain seq x y z
N MET A 1 29.97 -14.77 30.22
CA MET A 1 29.21 -14.66 28.96
C MET A 1 27.78 -15.09 29.26
N ASN A 2 26.78 -14.25 28.98
CA ASN A 2 25.37 -14.55 29.29
C ASN A 2 24.86 -15.69 28.40
N SER A 3 24.47 -16.83 29.00
CA SER A 3 24.07 -18.03 28.26
C SER A 3 22.76 -17.85 27.49
N ILE A 4 21.81 -17.05 28.01
CA ILE A 4 20.53 -16.77 27.37
C ILE A 4 20.74 -15.88 26.15
N TYR A 5 21.53 -14.81 26.31
CA TYR A 5 21.86 -13.91 25.20
C TYR A 5 22.48 -14.67 24.03
N ASN A 6 23.49 -15.49 24.31
CA ASN A 6 24.16 -16.29 23.28
C ASN A 6 23.20 -17.25 22.55
N LYS A 7 22.29 -17.88 23.30
CA LYS A 7 21.26 -18.77 22.73
C LYS A 7 20.34 -18.00 21.78
N ASN A 8 19.90 -16.81 22.18
CA ASN A 8 19.04 -15.95 21.36
C ASN A 8 19.73 -15.47 20.09
N ILE A 9 20.98 -15.01 20.19
CA ILE A 9 21.75 -14.56 19.03
C ILE A 9 22.02 -15.71 18.06
N ALA A 10 22.29 -16.91 18.56
CA ALA A 10 22.44 -18.09 17.69
C ALA A 10 21.15 -18.40 16.92
N ALA A 11 19.99 -18.31 17.58
CA ALA A 11 18.69 -18.52 16.93
C ALA A 11 18.37 -17.40 15.90
N LEU A 12 18.62 -16.14 16.27
CA LEU A 12 18.46 -14.99 15.39
C LEU A 12 19.34 -15.14 14.15
N LYS A 13 20.65 -15.38 14.32
CA LYS A 13 21.60 -15.52 13.21
C LYS A 13 21.25 -16.67 12.26
N LYS A 14 20.71 -17.78 12.77
CA LYS A 14 20.33 -18.94 11.96
C LYS A 14 19.23 -18.63 10.93
N ARG A 15 18.33 -17.72 11.25
CA ARG A 15 17.12 -17.43 10.45
C ARG A 15 17.13 -16.04 9.83
N LEU A 16 17.62 -15.05 10.57
CA LEU A 16 17.61 -13.63 10.27
C LEU A 16 19.06 -13.15 10.14
N ASP A 17 19.84 -13.82 9.29
CA ASP A 17 21.27 -13.57 9.09
C ASP A 17 21.56 -12.14 8.62
N THR A 18 20.74 -11.62 7.71
CA THR A 18 20.85 -10.25 7.18
C THR A 18 20.63 -9.22 8.30
N LEU A 19 19.65 -9.46 9.17
CA LEU A 19 19.40 -8.60 10.33
C LEU A 19 20.56 -8.66 11.32
N TYR A 20 21.13 -9.85 11.55
CA TYR A 20 22.32 -10.01 12.36
C TYR A 20 23.50 -9.23 11.77
N GLU A 21 23.78 -9.35 10.47
CA GLU A 21 24.90 -8.66 9.82
C GLU A 21 24.73 -7.14 9.85
N ASN A 22 23.52 -6.62 9.66
CA ASN A 22 23.21 -5.18 9.74
C ASN A 22 23.49 -4.59 11.13
N HIS A 23 23.39 -5.39 12.20
CA HIS A 23 23.62 -4.96 13.58
C HIS A 23 24.83 -5.63 14.24
N ARG A 24 25.71 -6.27 13.46
CA ARG A 24 26.76 -7.16 13.96
C ARG A 24 27.66 -6.51 15.01
N LEU A 25 28.10 -5.28 14.77
CA LEU A 25 29.01 -4.58 15.68
C LEU A 25 28.39 -4.41 17.09
N LEU A 26 27.12 -4.02 17.14
CA LEU A 26 26.40 -3.83 18.39
C LEU A 26 26.09 -5.17 19.07
N ILE A 27 25.71 -6.19 18.28
CA ILE A 27 25.47 -7.54 18.79
C ILE A 27 26.74 -8.14 19.42
N GLU A 28 27.88 -8.04 18.75
CA GLU A 28 29.14 -8.57 19.29
C GLU A 28 29.62 -7.75 20.51
N SER A 29 29.37 -6.44 20.55
CA SER A 29 29.62 -5.64 21.76
C SER A 29 28.83 -6.16 22.98
N TYR A 30 27.53 -6.43 22.81
CA TYR A 30 26.69 -7.03 23.85
C TYR A 30 27.13 -8.45 24.23
N LYS A 31 27.76 -9.19 23.33
CA LYS A 31 28.26 -10.55 23.58
C LYS A 31 29.55 -10.54 24.41
N GLU A 32 30.45 -9.62 24.10
CA GLU A 32 31.74 -9.45 24.80
C GLU A 32 31.57 -8.76 26.15
N GLN A 33 30.72 -7.73 26.22
CA GLN A 33 30.61 -6.82 27.36
C GLN A 33 29.18 -6.70 27.89
N ASN A 34 28.42 -7.80 27.88
CA ASN A 34 26.98 -7.83 28.18
C ASN A 34 26.55 -6.97 29.39
N ALA A 35 27.21 -7.15 30.54
CA ALA A 35 26.85 -6.42 31.76
C ALA A 35 27.05 -4.90 31.62
N ALA A 36 28.14 -4.46 30.99
CA ALA A 36 28.42 -3.04 30.78
C ALA A 36 27.43 -2.42 29.78
N CYS A 37 27.14 -3.11 28.69
CA CYS A 37 26.14 -2.67 27.71
C CYS A 37 24.74 -2.54 28.33
N LEU A 38 24.34 -3.52 29.16
CA LEU A 38 23.06 -3.49 29.87
C LEU A 38 22.98 -2.30 30.82
N SER A 39 23.99 -2.10 31.68
CA SER A 39 24.01 -0.97 32.61
C SER A 39 24.00 0.38 31.90
N ALA A 40 24.77 0.52 30.81
CA ALA A 40 24.81 1.75 30.01
C ALA A 40 23.45 2.05 29.36
N TYR A 41 22.79 1.03 28.80
CA TYR A 41 21.46 1.19 28.21
C TYR A 41 20.39 1.51 29.26
N GLU A 42 20.43 0.82 30.40
CA GLU A 42 19.51 1.04 31.52
C GLU A 42 19.62 2.45 32.09
N GLU A 43 20.85 2.98 32.21
CA GLU A 43 21.10 4.36 32.62
C GLU A 43 20.64 5.37 31.57
N LYS A 44 21.02 5.19 30.30
CA LYS A 44 20.64 6.05 29.17
C LYS A 44 19.12 6.21 29.06
N GLU A 45 18.40 5.10 29.20
CA GLU A 45 16.95 5.04 28.99
C GLU A 45 16.12 5.19 30.28
N SER A 46 16.75 5.37 31.45
CA SER A 46 16.05 5.32 32.74
C SER A 46 15.17 4.07 32.87
N LEU A 47 15.76 2.92 32.52
CA LEU A 47 15.11 1.61 32.44
C LEU A 47 15.59 0.73 33.60
N LYS A 48 14.65 0.06 34.27
CA LYS A 48 14.96 -0.82 35.41
C LYS A 48 14.12 -2.08 35.36
N THR A 49 14.77 -3.25 35.40
CA THR A 49 14.08 -4.53 35.57
C THR A 49 13.73 -4.77 37.04
N ILE A 50 12.52 -5.27 37.31
CA ILE A 50 12.08 -5.65 38.67
C ILE A 50 11.18 -6.90 38.59
N PRO A 51 11.08 -7.71 39.65
CA PRO A 51 10.11 -8.81 39.69
C PRO A 51 8.68 -8.28 39.78
N ALA A 52 7.77 -8.84 38.99
CA ALA A 52 6.33 -8.72 39.18
C ALA A 52 5.86 -9.59 40.36
N LYS A 53 4.62 -9.40 40.82
CA LYS A 53 4.07 -10.16 41.98
C LYS A 53 4.02 -11.67 41.76
N ASN A 54 3.89 -12.13 40.51
CA ASN A 54 3.93 -13.55 40.17
C ASN A 54 5.37 -14.11 40.03
N GLY A 55 6.40 -13.28 40.22
CA GLY A 55 7.80 -13.66 40.10
C GLY A 55 8.40 -13.50 38.69
N SER A 56 7.59 -13.29 37.64
CA SER A 56 8.10 -13.00 36.29
C SER A 56 8.75 -11.60 36.25
N LEU A 57 9.62 -11.35 35.27
CA LEU A 57 10.29 -10.05 35.13
C LEU A 57 9.33 -9.00 34.58
N THR A 58 9.30 -7.81 35.15
CA THR A 58 8.76 -6.62 34.49
C THR A 58 9.85 -5.54 34.42
N ALA A 59 9.55 -4.42 33.76
CA ALA A 59 10.46 -3.30 33.68
C ALA A 59 9.72 -1.97 33.80
N VAL A 60 10.37 -1.02 34.47
CA VAL A 60 9.95 0.37 34.54
C VAL A 60 10.82 1.13 33.56
N TYR A 61 10.20 1.82 32.61
CA TYR A 61 10.84 2.67 31.62
C TYR A 61 10.35 4.09 31.83
N LYS A 62 11.26 5.02 32.18
CA LYS A 62 10.91 6.44 32.41
C LYS A 62 9.65 6.59 33.28
N GLU A 63 9.66 5.91 34.43
CA GLU A 63 8.60 5.88 35.46
C GLU A 63 7.34 5.08 35.13
N LEU A 64 7.18 4.59 33.90
CA LEU A 64 6.04 3.77 33.50
C LEU A 64 6.39 2.29 33.43
N PHE A 65 5.47 1.44 33.89
CA PHE A 65 5.60 -0.01 33.73
C PHE A 65 5.43 -0.39 32.25
N LEU A 66 6.41 -1.11 31.69
CA LEU A 66 6.31 -1.69 30.35
C LEU A 66 5.29 -2.83 30.31
N HIS A 67 5.19 -3.60 31.38
CA HIS A 67 4.24 -4.71 31.52
C HIS A 67 3.67 -4.73 32.93
N SER A 68 2.56 -5.41 33.11
CA SER A 68 1.85 -5.61 34.37
C SER A 68 2.81 -5.91 35.52
N SER A 69 2.74 -5.09 36.57
CA SER A 69 3.47 -5.34 37.82
C SER A 69 2.92 -6.53 38.61
N TYR A 70 1.78 -7.10 38.18
CA TYR A 70 1.14 -8.24 38.81
C TYR A 70 1.49 -9.56 38.11
N ASN A 71 1.24 -9.64 36.79
CA ASN A 71 1.48 -10.82 35.97
C ASN A 71 1.60 -10.45 34.48
N PRO A 72 2.82 -10.18 33.98
CA PRO A 72 3.09 -9.85 32.57
C PRO A 72 2.63 -10.92 31.56
N GLU A 73 2.74 -12.20 31.93
CA GLU A 73 2.38 -13.31 31.03
C GLU A 73 0.86 -13.40 30.83
N ALA A 74 0.09 -13.17 31.90
CA ALA A 74 -1.37 -13.13 31.81
C ALA A 74 -1.86 -11.93 30.98
N GLU A 75 -1.21 -10.77 31.12
CA GLU A 75 -1.46 -9.59 30.28
C GLU A 75 -1.20 -9.91 28.80
N ALA A 76 -0.06 -10.53 28.49
CA ALA A 76 0.31 -10.94 27.15
C ALA A 76 -0.71 -11.91 26.53
N LYS A 77 -1.16 -12.94 27.28
CA LYS A 77 -2.19 -13.87 26.80
C LYS A 77 -3.53 -13.18 26.54
N LYS A 78 -3.87 -12.15 27.33
CA LYS A 78 -5.08 -11.36 27.14
C LYS A 78 -4.99 -10.48 25.89
N SER A 79 -3.85 -9.84 25.63
CA SER A 79 -3.69 -8.92 24.49
C SER A 79 -3.77 -9.64 23.14
N ILE A 80 -3.30 -10.88 23.05
CA ILE A 80 -3.35 -11.67 21.81
C ILE A 80 -4.69 -12.36 21.54
N ALA A 81 -5.64 -12.30 22.48
CA ALA A 81 -6.90 -13.04 22.37
C ALA A 81 -7.79 -12.59 21.20
N GLU A 82 -7.66 -11.33 20.78
CA GLU A 82 -8.44 -10.71 19.70
C GLU A 82 -7.96 -11.11 18.29
N VAL A 83 -6.84 -11.83 18.20
CA VAL A 83 -6.17 -12.14 16.92
C VAL A 83 -6.81 -13.32 16.18
N LYS A 84 -7.81 -13.98 16.77
CA LYS A 84 -8.47 -15.16 16.16
C LYS A 84 -8.98 -14.88 14.75
N GLU A 85 -9.47 -13.67 14.49
CA GLU A 85 -10.08 -13.27 13.21
C GLU A 85 -9.10 -12.75 12.15
N LYS A 86 -7.82 -12.56 12.50
CA LYS A 86 -6.80 -11.99 11.61
C LYS A 86 -5.76 -13.03 11.23
N GLU A 87 -5.28 -12.98 9.99
CA GLU A 87 -4.24 -13.89 9.48
C GLU A 87 -2.85 -13.56 10.01
N GLN A 88 -2.64 -12.31 10.45
CA GLN A 88 -1.36 -11.84 10.96
C GLN A 88 -1.49 -10.83 12.09
N ILE A 89 -0.40 -10.68 12.84
CA ILE A 89 -0.28 -9.72 13.92
C ILE A 89 0.99 -8.88 13.78
N ALA A 90 0.88 -7.59 14.07
CA ALA A 90 1.99 -6.68 14.20
C ALA A 90 2.10 -6.17 15.64
N PHE A 91 3.26 -6.41 16.26
CA PHE A 91 3.61 -5.81 17.55
C PHE A 91 4.38 -4.52 17.34
N LEU A 92 3.80 -3.43 17.83
CA LEU A 92 4.38 -2.09 17.82
C LEU A 92 5.14 -1.89 19.14
N GLY A 93 6.43 -2.16 19.10
CA GLY A 93 7.33 -2.22 20.24
C GLY A 93 7.59 -3.66 20.71
N PHE A 94 8.85 -3.97 21.01
CA PHE A 94 9.28 -5.30 21.47
C PHE A 94 9.00 -5.51 22.97
N GLY A 95 9.08 -4.44 23.77
CA GLY A 95 8.88 -4.51 25.22
C GLY A 95 9.84 -5.52 25.87
N LEU A 96 9.30 -6.45 26.66
CA LEU A 96 10.02 -7.63 27.18
C LEU A 96 9.68 -8.91 26.39
N GLY A 97 8.94 -8.76 25.28
CA GLY A 97 8.63 -9.86 24.36
C GLY A 97 7.60 -10.89 24.85
N TYR A 98 6.91 -10.66 25.97
CA TYR A 98 5.88 -11.57 26.48
C TYR A 98 4.75 -11.86 25.48
N ALA A 99 4.21 -10.81 24.83
CA ALA A 99 3.10 -10.97 23.90
C ALA A 99 3.52 -11.65 22.57
N PRO A 100 4.67 -11.31 21.96
CA PRO A 100 5.24 -12.10 20.85
C PRO A 100 5.45 -13.58 21.19
N LEU A 101 5.97 -13.89 22.38
CA LEU A 101 6.18 -15.27 22.82
C LEU A 101 4.87 -16.04 23.02
N ALA A 102 3.90 -15.42 23.69
CA ALA A 102 2.57 -16.00 23.85
C ALA A 102 1.88 -16.23 22.49
N PHE A 103 2.11 -15.33 21.53
CA PHE A 103 1.54 -15.45 20.18
C PHE A 103 2.09 -16.64 19.41
N VAL A 104 3.41 -16.84 19.37
CA VAL A 104 4.00 -17.98 18.64
C VAL A 104 3.62 -19.33 19.24
N GLU A 105 3.34 -19.37 20.56
CA GLU A 105 2.83 -20.57 21.23
C GLU A 105 1.37 -20.85 20.84
N ALA A 106 0.52 -19.82 20.80
CA ALA A 106 -0.91 -19.97 20.52
C ALA A 106 -1.25 -20.11 19.02
N HIS A 107 -0.43 -19.51 18.15
CA HIS A 107 -0.69 -19.38 16.71
C HIS A 107 0.55 -19.69 15.86
N PRO A 108 1.04 -20.95 15.87
CA PRO A 108 2.29 -21.34 15.19
C PRO A 108 2.22 -21.26 13.65
N ASP A 109 1.02 -21.08 13.10
CA ASP A 109 0.71 -21.01 11.68
C ASP A 109 0.45 -19.59 11.16
N LYS A 110 0.30 -18.59 12.04
CA LYS A 110 -0.01 -17.20 11.66
C LYS A 110 1.24 -16.35 11.50
N MET A 111 1.17 -15.30 10.69
CA MET A 111 2.31 -14.40 10.51
C MET A 111 2.48 -13.45 11.70
N LEU A 112 3.73 -13.24 12.09
CA LEU A 112 4.13 -12.36 13.18
C LEU A 112 5.10 -11.30 12.65
N ILE A 113 4.75 -10.03 12.85
CA ILE A 113 5.55 -8.87 12.49
C ILE A 113 5.97 -8.14 13.77
N LEU A 114 7.26 -7.94 13.97
CA LEU A 114 7.81 -7.21 15.12
C LEU A 114 8.41 -5.90 14.65
N ILE A 115 7.89 -4.78 15.13
CA ILE A 115 8.37 -3.44 14.79
C ILE A 115 8.97 -2.83 16.05
N GLU A 116 10.27 -2.55 16.04
CA GLU A 116 10.99 -1.97 17.16
C GLU A 116 11.95 -0.90 16.65
N PRO A 117 11.70 0.40 16.91
CA PRO A 117 12.56 1.48 16.40
C PRO A 117 14.00 1.42 16.91
N GLU A 118 14.26 0.82 18.08
CA GLU A 118 15.59 0.80 18.68
C GLU A 118 16.12 -0.63 18.88
N ILE A 119 17.12 -1.04 18.09
CA ILE A 119 17.74 -2.36 18.23
C ILE A 119 18.34 -2.61 19.62
N GLU A 120 18.86 -1.59 20.30
CA GLU A 120 19.40 -1.72 21.67
C GLU A 120 18.35 -2.28 22.64
N ARG A 121 17.07 -1.93 22.47
CA ARG A 121 15.96 -2.49 23.26
C ARG A 121 15.79 -3.98 23.06
N VAL A 122 15.88 -4.44 21.82
CA VAL A 122 15.82 -5.86 21.50
C VAL A 122 16.97 -6.57 22.19
N LEU A 123 18.22 -6.09 22.02
CA LEU A 123 19.41 -6.72 22.58
C LEU A 123 19.41 -6.74 24.11
N TRP A 124 18.93 -5.67 24.74
CA TRP A 124 18.67 -5.62 26.18
C TRP A 124 17.72 -6.74 26.60
N THR A 125 16.59 -6.88 25.91
CA THR A 125 15.58 -7.91 26.20
C THR A 125 16.11 -9.34 25.97
N LEU A 126 16.93 -9.54 24.93
CA LEU A 126 17.57 -10.84 24.64
C LEU A 126 18.50 -11.31 25.76
N SER A 127 18.89 -10.43 26.69
CA SER A 127 19.72 -10.78 27.84
C SER A 127 18.92 -11.35 29.01
N TYR A 128 17.59 -11.21 29.01
CA TYR A 128 16.70 -11.56 30.11
C TYR A 128 15.74 -12.71 29.81
N VAL A 129 15.27 -12.82 28.55
CA VAL A 129 14.22 -13.77 28.15
C VAL A 129 14.71 -14.63 27.00
N ASP A 130 14.34 -15.91 26.99
CA ASP A 130 14.67 -16.85 25.90
C ASP A 130 13.67 -16.71 24.74
N PHE A 131 14.18 -16.23 23.60
CA PHE A 131 13.46 -16.02 22.34
C PHE A 131 13.81 -17.05 21.27
N SER A 132 14.47 -18.14 21.62
CA SER A 132 14.83 -19.18 20.64
C SER A 132 13.61 -19.73 19.89
N ALA A 133 12.47 -19.88 20.58
CA ALA A 133 11.20 -20.27 19.96
C ALA A 133 10.67 -19.20 19.00
N LEU A 134 10.68 -17.93 19.42
CA LEU A 134 10.28 -16.78 18.60
C LEU A 134 11.13 -16.70 17.32
N PHE A 135 12.45 -16.70 17.43
CA PHE A 135 13.36 -16.61 16.28
C PHE A 135 13.40 -17.88 15.43
N SER A 136 12.80 -18.98 15.86
CA SER A 136 12.63 -20.18 15.03
C SER A 136 11.32 -20.16 14.24
N HIS A 137 10.38 -19.26 14.57
CA HIS A 137 9.03 -19.26 14.03
C HIS A 137 8.98 -19.02 12.50
N PRO A 138 8.36 -19.92 11.69
CA PRO A 138 8.43 -19.95 10.23
C PRO A 138 7.89 -18.71 9.50
N LYS A 139 7.01 -17.93 10.13
CA LYS A 139 6.42 -16.72 9.55
C LYS A 139 6.72 -15.46 10.37
N LEU A 140 7.91 -15.40 10.97
CA LEU A 140 8.39 -14.21 11.67
C LEU A 140 9.03 -13.21 10.68
N VAL A 141 8.63 -11.94 10.80
CA VAL A 141 9.27 -10.79 10.18
C VAL A 141 9.68 -9.78 11.27
N CYS A 142 10.90 -9.28 11.21
CA CYS A 142 11.44 -8.30 12.16
C CYS A 142 11.84 -7.03 11.42
N LEU A 143 11.33 -5.89 11.89
CA LEU A 143 11.66 -4.54 11.46
C LEU A 143 12.29 -3.82 12.65
N PHE A 144 13.57 -4.11 12.90
CA PHE A 144 14.33 -3.46 13.96
C PHE A 144 15.11 -2.28 13.39
N SER A 145 14.91 -1.10 13.98
CA SER A 145 15.47 0.17 13.50
C SER A 145 15.15 0.53 12.04
N ALA A 146 14.04 0.00 11.53
CA ALA A 146 13.48 0.43 10.24
C ALA A 146 12.69 1.74 10.40
N PRO A 147 12.76 2.66 9.44
CA PRO A 147 11.96 3.88 9.46
C PRO A 147 10.46 3.57 9.25
N PRO A 148 9.53 4.47 9.66
CA PRO A 148 8.10 4.25 9.51
C PRO A 148 7.64 3.96 8.06
N GLU A 149 8.32 4.53 7.07
CA GLU A 149 8.05 4.38 5.64
C GLU A 149 8.31 2.94 5.14
N ASP A 150 9.37 2.30 5.65
CA ASP A 150 9.67 0.91 5.32
C ASP A 150 8.69 -0.02 6.05
N CYS A 151 8.32 0.33 7.29
CA CYS A 151 7.34 -0.41 8.07
C CYS A 151 5.98 -0.43 7.37
N ILE A 152 5.49 0.73 6.91
CA ILE A 152 4.21 0.79 6.19
C ILE A 152 4.28 0.05 4.86
N SER A 153 5.37 0.16 4.10
CA SER A 153 5.53 -0.53 2.82
C SER A 153 5.46 -2.06 2.99
N LEU A 154 6.06 -2.60 4.05
CA LEU A 154 5.97 -4.01 4.38
C LEU A 154 4.56 -4.42 4.82
N LEU A 155 3.92 -3.61 5.67
CA LEU A 155 2.55 -3.87 6.13
C LEU A 155 1.55 -3.84 4.97
N GLU A 156 1.73 -2.94 3.99
CA GLU A 156 0.95 -2.90 2.75
C GLU A 156 1.15 -4.16 1.92
N HIS A 157 2.40 -4.63 1.77
CA HIS A 157 2.71 -5.86 1.04
C HIS A 157 2.00 -7.09 1.61
N PHE A 158 1.91 -7.19 2.94
CA PHE A 158 1.24 -8.30 3.61
C PHE A 158 -0.28 -8.08 3.85
N GLY A 159 -0.81 -6.90 3.58
CA GLY A 159 -2.23 -6.57 3.77
C GLY A 159 -2.55 -6.06 5.19
N ILE A 160 -2.67 -4.73 5.31
CA ILE A 160 -2.98 -4.04 6.58
C ILE A 160 -4.33 -4.47 7.16
N GLU A 161 -5.33 -4.72 6.32
CA GLU A 161 -6.67 -5.14 6.73
C GLU A 161 -6.70 -6.50 7.42
N ASN A 162 -5.74 -7.37 7.09
CA ASN A 162 -5.61 -8.71 7.65
C ASN A 162 -4.71 -8.73 8.89
N THR A 163 -4.23 -7.55 9.33
CA THR A 163 -3.30 -7.38 10.44
C THR A 163 -4.02 -6.91 11.70
N ALA A 164 -3.86 -7.65 12.80
CA ALA A 164 -4.12 -7.15 14.14
C ALA A 164 -2.90 -6.34 14.63
N PHE A 165 -3.12 -5.18 15.27
CA PHE A 165 -2.05 -4.35 15.80
C PHE A 165 -2.09 -4.38 17.33
N ILE A 166 -1.01 -4.82 17.95
CA ILE A 166 -0.83 -4.73 19.40
C ILE A 166 0.27 -3.71 19.69
N LYS A 167 -0.05 -2.76 20.55
CA LYS A 167 0.85 -1.66 20.92
C LYS A 167 1.10 -1.70 22.42
N ASN A 168 2.36 -1.58 22.80
CA ASN A 168 2.70 -1.34 24.19
C ASN A 168 2.53 0.16 24.47
N GLU A 169 1.48 0.55 25.17
CA GLU A 169 1.15 1.97 25.33
C GLU A 169 2.22 2.74 26.11
N SER A 170 2.74 2.15 27.19
CA SER A 170 3.81 2.74 27.98
C SER A 170 5.04 3.00 27.12
N TYR A 171 5.45 2.04 26.30
CA TYR A 171 6.60 2.20 25.42
C TYR A 171 6.34 3.22 24.31
N ALA A 172 5.14 3.19 23.74
CA ALA A 172 4.78 4.10 22.66
C ALA A 172 4.71 5.57 23.08
N LEU A 173 4.46 5.87 24.36
CA LEU A 173 4.53 7.22 24.89
C LEU A 173 5.95 7.80 24.83
N HIS A 174 6.97 6.96 24.98
CA HIS A 174 8.37 7.38 24.99
C HIS A 174 8.99 7.41 23.59
N GLN A 175 8.49 6.59 22.67
CA GLN A 175 8.83 6.62 21.23
C GLN A 175 7.70 7.27 20.41
N LYS A 176 7.14 8.36 20.94
CA LYS A 176 5.91 8.98 20.43
C LYS A 176 6.02 9.36 18.96
N ASP A 177 7.12 9.98 18.55
CA ASP A 177 7.27 10.48 17.17
C ASP A 177 7.23 9.34 16.16
N PHE A 178 7.94 8.24 16.44
CA PHE A 178 7.92 7.05 15.58
C PHE A 178 6.54 6.41 15.52
N PHE A 179 5.96 6.07 16.67
CA PHE A 179 4.68 5.34 16.69
C PHE A 179 3.49 6.19 16.27
N SER A 180 3.51 7.50 16.50
CA SER A 180 2.47 8.41 15.98
C SER A 180 2.54 8.51 14.47
N THR A 181 3.75 8.65 13.90
CA THR A 181 3.95 8.66 12.45
C THR A 181 3.48 7.36 11.82
N LEU A 182 3.90 6.22 12.36
CA LEU A 182 3.48 4.90 11.88
C LEU A 182 1.96 4.71 11.98
N SER A 183 1.33 5.13 13.08
CA SER A 183 -0.12 5.05 13.26
C SER A 183 -0.87 5.90 12.23
N LEU A 184 -0.37 7.11 11.93
CA LEU A 184 -0.93 7.98 10.89
C LEU A 184 -0.82 7.36 9.50
N LEU A 185 0.30 6.70 9.20
CA LEU A 185 0.50 6.00 7.92
C LEU A 185 -0.45 4.81 7.78
N ILE A 186 -0.61 4.00 8.83
CA ILE A 186 -1.55 2.87 8.87
C ILE A 186 -2.98 3.38 8.65
N GLU A 187 -3.39 4.44 9.33
CA GLU A 187 -4.74 5.01 9.23
C GLU A 187 -5.00 5.59 7.83
N ARG A 188 -4.05 6.33 7.26
CA ARG A 188 -4.16 6.84 5.89
C ARG A 188 -4.30 5.72 4.86
N ASN A 189 -3.58 4.62 5.04
CA ASN A 189 -3.70 3.48 4.14
C ASN A 189 -5.09 2.83 4.22
N LYS A 190 -5.60 2.62 5.45
CA LYS A 190 -6.97 2.12 5.67
C LYS A 190 -8.01 3.01 4.99
N GLN A 191 -7.94 4.34 5.19
CA GLN A 191 -8.86 5.29 4.55
C GLN A 191 -8.78 5.28 3.02
N LYS A 192 -7.58 5.20 2.44
CA LYS A 192 -7.40 5.11 0.98
C LYS A 192 -8.08 3.86 0.42
N LYS A 193 -7.98 2.74 1.14
CA LYS A 193 -8.64 1.48 0.78
C LYS A 193 -10.15 1.57 0.91
N ASP A 194 -10.67 2.11 2.01
CA ASP A 194 -12.11 2.30 2.22
C ASP A 194 -12.76 3.16 1.12
N ILE A 195 -12.06 4.21 0.67
CA ILE A 195 -12.51 5.05 -0.45
C ILE A 195 -12.55 4.25 -1.76
N ASN A 196 -11.53 3.44 -2.03
CA ASN A 196 -11.47 2.59 -3.22
C ASN A 196 -12.56 1.52 -3.20
N ASP A 197 -12.76 0.87 -2.05
CA ASP A 197 -13.76 -0.18 -1.85
C ASP A 197 -15.17 0.41 -1.96
N SER A 198 -15.42 1.58 -1.37
CA SER A 198 -16.69 2.30 -1.51
C SER A 198 -16.98 2.69 -2.97
N THR A 199 -15.93 3.10 -3.71
CA THR A 199 -16.04 3.43 -5.14
C THR A 199 -16.34 2.17 -5.95
N LEU A 200 -15.67 1.06 -5.64
CA LEU A 200 -15.91 -0.26 -6.25
C LEU A 200 -17.30 -0.78 -5.95
N GLU A 201 -17.81 -0.64 -4.74
CA GLU A 201 -19.15 -1.06 -4.35
C GLU A 201 -20.21 -0.21 -5.07
N ARG A 202 -20.02 1.11 -5.10
CA ARG A 202 -20.96 2.05 -5.72
C ARG A 202 -21.04 1.91 -7.23
N PHE A 203 -19.89 1.76 -7.90
CA PHE A 203 -19.82 1.76 -9.37
C PHE A 203 -19.59 0.39 -10.00
N GLY A 204 -19.22 -0.64 -9.22
CA GLY A 204 -18.97 -1.99 -9.72
C GLY A 204 -20.12 -2.58 -10.52
N LYS A 205 -21.36 -2.38 -10.06
CA LYS A 205 -22.57 -2.80 -10.80
C LYS A 205 -22.72 -2.05 -12.12
N LEU A 206 -22.38 -0.76 -12.15
CA LEU A 206 -22.47 0.08 -13.35
C LEU A 206 -21.40 -0.34 -14.37
N TRP A 207 -20.15 -0.51 -13.92
CA TRP A 207 -19.04 -0.98 -14.75
C TRP A 207 -19.37 -2.33 -15.36
N LEU A 208 -19.76 -3.31 -14.53
CA LEU A 208 -20.15 -4.65 -14.99
C LEU A 208 -21.26 -4.59 -16.04
N LYS A 209 -22.32 -3.81 -15.77
CA LYS A 209 -23.45 -3.64 -16.70
C LYS A 209 -23.01 -3.03 -18.02
N ASN A 210 -22.16 -2.00 -18.00
CA ASN A 210 -21.68 -1.35 -19.21
C ASN A 210 -20.73 -2.26 -19.98
N THR A 211 -19.76 -2.90 -19.32
CA THR A 211 -18.85 -3.88 -19.94
C THR A 211 -19.61 -4.99 -20.65
N ILE A 212 -20.64 -5.58 -20.03
CA ILE A 212 -21.45 -6.62 -20.66
C ILE A 212 -22.16 -6.08 -21.92
N LYS A 213 -22.74 -4.88 -21.86
CA LYS A 213 -23.41 -4.27 -23.02
C LYS A 213 -22.45 -3.95 -24.15
N ASN A 214 -21.22 -3.58 -23.81
CA ASN A 214 -20.22 -3.11 -24.75
C ASN A 214 -19.26 -4.23 -25.19
N ILE A 215 -19.39 -5.47 -24.69
CA ILE A 215 -18.39 -6.54 -24.90
C ILE A 215 -18.08 -6.83 -26.38
N HIS A 216 -19.06 -6.64 -27.25
CA HIS A 216 -18.91 -6.81 -28.70
C HIS A 216 -17.97 -5.78 -29.35
N HIS A 217 -17.69 -4.65 -28.67
CA HIS A 217 -16.74 -3.65 -29.13
C HIS A 217 -15.28 -4.09 -29.02
N TYR A 218 -14.95 -5.09 -28.18
CA TYR A 218 -13.60 -5.65 -28.14
C TYR A 218 -13.16 -6.24 -29.48
N THR A 219 -14.08 -6.78 -30.27
CA THR A 219 -13.76 -7.34 -31.60
C THR A 219 -13.88 -6.32 -32.73
N GLY A 220 -14.53 -5.18 -32.49
CA GLY A 220 -14.79 -4.16 -33.50
C GLY A 220 -13.84 -2.96 -33.48
N HIS A 221 -13.07 -2.79 -32.41
CA HIS A 221 -12.21 -1.64 -32.18
C HIS A 221 -10.82 -2.08 -31.74
N ARG A 222 -9.80 -1.28 -32.02
CA ARG A 222 -8.42 -1.59 -31.63
C ARG A 222 -8.12 -1.07 -30.23
N GLY A 223 -7.21 -1.72 -29.53
CA GLY A 223 -6.67 -1.19 -28.28
C GLY A 223 -5.74 0.01 -28.50
N ILE A 224 -5.65 0.89 -27.50
CA ILE A 224 -4.88 2.15 -27.55
C ILE A 224 -3.39 1.93 -27.84
N ALA A 225 -2.84 0.74 -27.55
CA ALA A 225 -1.45 0.42 -27.80
C ALA A 225 -1.06 0.57 -29.28
N CYS A 226 -2.00 0.50 -30.23
CA CYS A 226 -1.70 0.75 -31.63
C CYS A 226 -1.31 2.21 -31.95
N LEU A 227 -1.58 3.15 -31.04
CA LEU A 227 -1.18 4.56 -31.15
C LEU A 227 0.23 4.82 -30.58
N GLN A 228 0.86 3.80 -29.99
CA GLN A 228 2.17 3.95 -29.38
C GLN A 228 3.18 4.45 -30.42
N MET A 229 3.98 5.45 -30.05
CA MET A 229 5.00 6.10 -30.90
C MET A 229 4.47 6.85 -32.14
N LEU A 230 3.15 6.89 -32.38
CA LEU A 230 2.59 7.52 -33.58
C LEU A 230 2.96 9.01 -33.71
N HIS A 231 2.94 9.73 -32.59
CA HIS A 231 3.24 11.17 -32.51
C HIS A 231 4.58 11.46 -31.83
N LYS A 232 5.54 10.53 -31.90
CA LYS A 232 6.83 10.69 -31.19
C LYS A 232 7.58 11.92 -31.73
N GLY A 233 7.86 12.88 -30.83
CA GLY A 233 8.58 14.11 -31.16
C GLY A 233 7.69 15.26 -31.62
N GLU A 234 6.39 15.03 -31.73
CA GLU A 234 5.41 16.09 -31.99
C GLU A 234 5.02 16.81 -30.70
N ARG A 235 4.56 18.05 -30.84
CA ARG A 235 3.97 18.79 -29.72
C ARG A 235 2.52 18.38 -29.55
N ALA A 236 2.04 18.29 -28.31
CA ALA A 236 0.64 18.03 -28.00
C ALA A 236 0.09 19.07 -27.03
N LEU A 237 -1.19 19.40 -27.17
CA LEU A 237 -1.95 20.24 -26.25
C LEU A 237 -3.13 19.44 -25.71
N ILE A 238 -3.19 19.34 -24.39
CA ILE A 238 -4.24 18.63 -23.67
C ILE A 238 -5.23 19.67 -23.13
N LEU A 239 -6.50 19.53 -23.51
CA LEU A 239 -7.59 20.47 -23.22
C LEU A 239 -8.55 19.82 -22.22
N ALA A 240 -8.53 20.33 -20.99
CA ALA A 240 -9.49 20.00 -19.94
C ALA A 240 -10.51 21.13 -19.74
N ALA A 241 -11.66 20.86 -19.12
CA ALA A 241 -12.71 21.84 -18.89
C ALA A 241 -12.47 22.78 -17.70
N GLY A 242 -11.21 23.16 -17.47
CA GLY A 242 -10.86 24.16 -16.45
C GLY A 242 -11.16 25.59 -16.94
N PRO A 243 -11.31 26.58 -16.04
CA PRO A 243 -11.55 27.98 -16.42
C PRO A 243 -10.50 28.58 -17.36
N SER A 244 -9.27 28.05 -17.34
CA SER A 244 -8.19 28.48 -18.24
C SER A 244 -8.41 28.09 -19.70
N LEU A 245 -9.37 27.20 -20.00
CA LEU A 245 -9.69 26.80 -21.37
C LEU A 245 -10.09 28.02 -22.21
N ASP A 246 -10.86 28.94 -21.65
CA ASP A 246 -11.34 30.16 -22.34
C ASP A 246 -10.20 31.03 -22.88
N ILE A 247 -9.03 30.99 -22.23
CA ILE A 247 -7.83 31.71 -22.67
C ILE A 247 -7.26 31.07 -23.95
N CYS A 248 -7.37 29.74 -24.07
CA CYS A 248 -6.82 28.99 -25.20
C CYS A 248 -7.75 28.98 -26.43
N LEU A 249 -9.08 29.05 -26.24
CA LEU A 249 -10.07 28.91 -27.33
C LEU A 249 -9.81 29.85 -28.53
N PRO A 250 -9.49 31.14 -28.37
CA PRO A 250 -9.25 32.04 -29.50
C PRO A 250 -8.04 31.65 -30.36
N TYR A 251 -7.07 30.95 -29.78
CA TYR A 251 -5.82 30.55 -30.45
C TYR A 251 -5.89 29.13 -31.02
N LEU A 252 -6.95 28.38 -30.69
CA LEU A 252 -7.08 26.96 -31.00
C LEU A 252 -6.95 26.65 -32.49
N PRO A 253 -7.52 27.43 -33.44
CA PRO A 253 -7.37 27.17 -34.88
C PRO A 253 -5.92 27.23 -35.38
N GLU A 254 -5.10 28.11 -34.82
CA GLU A 254 -3.68 28.23 -35.18
C GLU A 254 -2.81 27.19 -34.48
N LEU A 255 -3.18 26.82 -33.25
CA LEU A 255 -2.52 25.76 -32.50
C LEU A 255 -2.76 24.39 -33.18
N ALA A 256 -3.99 24.10 -33.61
CA ALA A 256 -4.34 22.86 -34.29
C ALA A 256 -3.48 22.55 -35.53
N LYS A 257 -2.91 23.59 -36.18
CA LYS A 257 -2.01 23.43 -37.34
C LYS A 257 -0.60 22.98 -36.98
N LYS A 258 -0.20 23.08 -35.70
CA LYS A 258 1.20 22.96 -35.23
C LYS A 258 1.41 21.89 -34.17
N MET A 259 0.34 21.36 -33.59
CA MET A 259 0.38 20.39 -32.50
C MET A 259 -0.86 19.51 -32.50
N ILE A 260 -0.70 18.34 -31.91
CA ILE A 260 -1.78 17.38 -31.69
C ILE A 260 -2.69 17.88 -30.58
N LEU A 261 -3.99 17.93 -30.84
CA LEU A 261 -5.00 18.34 -29.87
C LEU A 261 -5.68 17.13 -29.26
N VAL A 262 -5.59 17.03 -27.93
CA VAL A 262 -6.27 16.01 -27.14
C VAL A 262 -7.23 16.71 -26.21
N CYS A 263 -8.53 16.41 -26.29
CA CYS A 263 -9.52 16.97 -25.37
C CYS A 263 -10.19 15.87 -24.54
N VAL A 264 -10.69 16.24 -23.37
CA VAL A 264 -11.64 15.41 -22.60
C VAL A 264 -13.08 15.74 -23.01
N ASP A 265 -14.00 14.82 -22.77
CA ASP A 265 -15.45 14.96 -23.04
C ASP A 265 -16.06 16.33 -22.71
N THR A 266 -15.79 16.86 -21.52
CA THR A 266 -16.32 18.16 -21.06
C THR A 266 -15.75 19.37 -21.82
N ALA A 267 -14.61 19.24 -22.48
CA ALA A 267 -13.96 20.32 -23.25
C ALA A 267 -14.33 20.31 -24.74
N LEU A 268 -14.93 19.22 -25.24
CA LEU A 268 -15.18 19.03 -26.68
C LEU A 268 -16.08 20.13 -27.26
N ASP A 269 -17.20 20.44 -26.60
CA ASP A 269 -18.16 21.46 -27.08
C ASP A 269 -17.48 22.82 -27.28
N ALA A 270 -16.61 23.21 -26.34
CA ALA A 270 -15.86 24.46 -26.42
C ALA A 270 -14.88 24.46 -27.60
N CYS A 271 -14.19 23.34 -27.86
CA CYS A 271 -13.30 23.20 -29.01
C CYS A 271 -14.07 23.33 -30.34
N LEU A 272 -15.20 22.64 -30.45
CA LEU A 272 -16.06 22.68 -31.63
C LEU A 272 -16.63 24.08 -31.87
N LYS A 273 -17.05 24.79 -30.81
CA LYS A 273 -17.49 26.19 -30.90
C LYS A 273 -16.38 27.16 -31.34
N ALA A 274 -15.12 26.84 -31.03
CA ALA A 274 -13.95 27.55 -31.55
C ALA A 274 -13.61 27.17 -33.00
N GLY A 275 -14.39 26.30 -33.64
CA GLY A 275 -14.21 25.88 -35.03
C GLY A 275 -13.14 24.81 -35.23
N VAL A 276 -12.77 24.07 -34.18
CA VAL A 276 -11.70 23.07 -34.22
C VAL A 276 -12.21 21.72 -33.74
N GLU A 277 -12.07 20.69 -34.57
CA GLU A 277 -12.18 19.30 -34.15
C GLU A 277 -10.82 18.83 -33.60
N PRO A 278 -10.74 18.40 -32.33
CA PRO A 278 -9.50 17.86 -31.77
C PRO A 278 -9.08 16.56 -32.46
N ASP A 279 -7.78 16.25 -32.50
CA ASP A 279 -7.31 14.97 -33.07
C ASP A 279 -7.77 13.78 -32.25
N TYR A 280 -7.84 13.96 -30.92
CA TYR A 280 -8.24 12.94 -29.97
C TYR A 280 -9.27 13.48 -28.97
N LEU A 281 -10.25 12.63 -28.67
CA LEU A 281 -11.24 12.81 -27.60
C LEU A 281 -11.09 11.67 -26.59
N ILE A 282 -10.92 12.00 -25.31
CA ILE A 282 -10.86 11.02 -24.22
C ILE A 282 -12.14 11.07 -23.41
N THR A 283 -12.78 9.92 -23.24
CA THR A 283 -13.93 9.76 -22.33
C THR A 283 -13.93 8.36 -21.71
N ILE A 284 -13.88 8.26 -20.39
CA ILE A 284 -13.69 6.98 -19.69
C ILE A 284 -14.72 6.74 -18.57
N ASP A 285 -15.41 7.79 -18.14
CA ASP A 285 -16.32 7.68 -17.01
C ASP A 285 -17.59 6.89 -17.42
N PRO A 286 -18.02 5.89 -16.63
CA PRO A 286 -19.13 5.00 -16.94
C PRO A 286 -20.51 5.65 -16.80
N GLN A 287 -20.59 6.84 -16.19
CA GLN A 287 -21.83 7.46 -15.79
C GLN A 287 -22.58 8.03 -16.99
N TYR A 288 -23.91 7.91 -16.92
CA TYR A 288 -24.81 8.50 -17.91
C TYR A 288 -24.61 10.00 -18.06
N TRP A 289 -24.33 10.71 -16.95
CA TRP A 289 -24.11 12.15 -16.95
C TRP A 289 -22.87 12.54 -17.74
N ASN A 290 -21.80 11.73 -17.66
CA ASN A 290 -20.60 11.99 -18.42
C ASN A 290 -20.85 11.89 -19.94
N ALA A 291 -21.54 10.84 -20.37
CA ALA A 291 -21.90 10.67 -21.78
C ALA A 291 -22.82 11.78 -22.34
N LYS A 292 -23.50 12.56 -21.49
CA LYS A 292 -24.30 13.71 -21.95
C LYS A 292 -23.44 14.85 -22.49
N HIS A 293 -22.18 14.99 -22.05
CA HIS A 293 -21.31 16.06 -22.54
C HIS A 293 -21.08 15.99 -24.06
N ILE A 294 -21.10 14.79 -24.63
CA ILE A 294 -20.86 14.56 -26.06
C ILE A 294 -22.11 14.14 -26.85
N ARG A 295 -23.25 13.92 -26.19
CA ARG A 295 -24.45 13.27 -26.78
C ARG A 295 -24.99 13.97 -28.03
N HIS A 296 -24.87 15.29 -28.09
CA HIS A 296 -25.40 16.12 -29.18
C HIS A 296 -24.31 16.71 -30.07
N LEU A 297 -23.07 16.25 -29.88
CA LEU A 297 -21.91 16.71 -30.61
C LEU A 297 -21.55 15.70 -31.71
N SER A 298 -20.75 16.15 -32.66
CA SER A 298 -20.22 15.33 -33.74
C SER A 298 -18.81 15.83 -34.05
N ALA A 299 -17.87 14.91 -34.17
CA ALA A 299 -16.48 15.23 -34.49
C ALA A 299 -15.90 14.13 -35.42
N PRO A 300 -16.37 14.05 -36.68
CA PRO A 300 -16.07 12.94 -37.60
C PRO A 300 -14.60 12.80 -37.96
N HIS A 301 -13.76 13.80 -37.68
CA HIS A 301 -12.32 13.77 -37.91
C HIS A 301 -11.53 13.38 -36.65
N THR A 302 -12.17 13.40 -35.47
CA THR A 302 -11.56 13.07 -34.18
C THR A 302 -11.49 11.56 -33.95
N ASN A 303 -10.40 11.09 -33.35
CA ASN A 303 -10.28 9.74 -32.83
C ASN A 303 -10.77 9.66 -31.38
N LEU A 304 -11.77 8.83 -31.11
CA LEU A 304 -12.28 8.59 -29.76
C LEU A 304 -11.42 7.55 -29.02
N ILE A 305 -10.94 7.90 -27.84
CA ILE A 305 -10.30 6.99 -26.90
C ILE A 305 -11.24 6.80 -25.72
N THR A 306 -11.65 5.56 -25.47
CA THR A 306 -12.60 5.24 -24.41
C THR A 306 -12.32 3.91 -23.73
N GLU A 307 -12.97 3.64 -22.61
CA GLU A 307 -12.86 2.38 -21.87
C GLU A 307 -14.12 1.52 -22.09
N ILE A 308 -14.00 0.19 -22.01
CA ILE A 308 -15.11 -0.72 -22.35
C ILE A 308 -16.34 -0.55 -21.44
N SER A 309 -16.16 -0.11 -20.20
CA SER A 309 -17.20 0.14 -19.21
C SER A 309 -17.78 1.56 -19.28
N SER A 310 -17.33 2.40 -20.23
CA SER A 310 -17.98 3.67 -20.56
C SER A 310 -19.47 3.48 -20.84
N TYR A 311 -20.26 4.53 -20.62
CA TYR A 311 -21.70 4.44 -20.87
C TYR A 311 -21.99 4.07 -22.35
N PRO A 312 -22.91 3.12 -22.66
CA PRO A 312 -23.02 2.53 -24.00
C PRO A 312 -23.26 3.50 -25.17
N SER A 313 -23.81 4.69 -24.91
CA SER A 313 -24.00 5.68 -25.98
C SER A 313 -22.70 6.30 -26.49
N VAL A 314 -21.60 6.23 -25.72
CA VAL A 314 -20.28 6.72 -26.13
C VAL A 314 -19.82 6.04 -27.42
N PHE A 315 -20.06 4.73 -27.55
CA PHE A 315 -19.70 3.96 -28.74
C PHE A 315 -20.50 4.30 -30.00
N ARG A 316 -21.49 5.20 -29.89
CA ARG A 316 -22.28 5.71 -31.01
C ARG A 316 -21.93 7.15 -31.36
N PHE A 317 -20.92 7.73 -30.70
CA PHE A 317 -20.47 9.08 -30.95
C PHE A 317 -19.92 9.19 -32.40
N PRO A 318 -20.39 10.16 -33.21
CA PRO A 318 -19.90 10.32 -34.59
C PRO A 318 -18.44 10.80 -34.60
N CYS A 319 -17.52 9.86 -34.79
CA CYS A 319 -16.07 10.07 -34.79
C CYS A 319 -15.39 9.24 -35.88
N LYS A 320 -14.09 9.51 -36.10
CA LYS A 320 -13.29 8.85 -37.13
C LYS A 320 -13.03 7.38 -36.81
N ASN A 321 -12.51 7.12 -35.61
CA ASN A 321 -12.15 5.80 -35.11
C ASN A 321 -12.40 5.74 -33.60
N ILE A 322 -12.66 4.54 -33.07
CA ILE A 322 -12.73 4.28 -31.63
C ILE A 322 -11.54 3.39 -31.24
N TYR A 323 -10.84 3.78 -30.17
CA TYR A 323 -9.76 3.04 -29.54
C TYR A 323 -10.09 2.73 -28.08
N LEU A 324 -9.80 1.50 -27.65
CA LEU A 324 -10.07 1.03 -26.30
C LEU A 324 -8.83 1.14 -25.39
N THR A 325 -8.97 1.80 -24.24
CA THR A 325 -7.95 1.77 -23.18
C THR A 325 -7.98 0.43 -22.46
N SER A 326 -6.86 0.05 -21.82
CA SER A 326 -6.84 -1.12 -20.92
C SER A 326 -7.83 -0.94 -19.77
N SER A 327 -8.56 -2.00 -19.43
CA SER A 327 -9.54 -1.94 -18.36
C SER A 327 -8.86 -1.96 -16.99
N ILE A 328 -9.30 -1.07 -16.11
CA ILE A 328 -8.89 -1.09 -14.70
C ILE A 328 -9.76 -2.04 -13.86
N TYR A 329 -10.81 -2.64 -14.45
CA TYR A 329 -11.80 -3.44 -13.73
C TYR A 329 -11.59 -4.96 -13.89
N PRO A 330 -11.94 -5.78 -12.88
CA PRO A 330 -11.62 -7.21 -12.89
C PRO A 330 -12.13 -7.98 -14.12
N LEU A 331 -13.37 -7.75 -14.55
CA LEU A 331 -13.93 -8.44 -15.71
C LEU A 331 -13.26 -8.00 -17.03
N GLY A 332 -13.02 -6.70 -17.20
CA GLY A 332 -12.34 -6.19 -18.39
C GLY A 332 -10.91 -6.73 -18.48
N LYS A 333 -10.16 -6.70 -17.37
CA LYS A 333 -8.82 -7.32 -17.28
C LYS A 333 -8.82 -8.79 -17.66
N LEU A 334 -9.82 -9.55 -17.20
CA LEU A 334 -9.97 -10.97 -17.54
C LEU A 334 -10.22 -11.18 -19.03
N ILE A 335 -11.10 -10.38 -19.64
CA ILE A 335 -11.41 -10.46 -21.07
C ILE A 335 -10.17 -10.08 -21.90
N GLU A 336 -9.50 -8.99 -21.57
CA GLU A 336 -8.27 -8.52 -22.25
C GLU A 336 -7.13 -9.54 -22.15
N LYS A 337 -7.00 -10.23 -21.00
CA LYS A 337 -6.07 -11.34 -20.86
C LYS A 337 -6.37 -12.47 -21.87
N LYS A 338 -7.63 -12.88 -21.99
CA LYS A 338 -8.02 -13.92 -22.96
C LYS A 338 -7.83 -13.49 -24.41
N LEU A 339 -8.11 -12.23 -24.74
CA LEU A 339 -7.92 -11.69 -26.10
C LEU A 339 -6.43 -11.68 -26.49
N ARG A 340 -5.53 -11.37 -25.54
CA ARG A 340 -4.08 -11.47 -25.76
C ARG A 340 -3.63 -12.89 -26.07
N GLU A 341 -4.13 -13.88 -25.32
CA GLU A 341 -3.85 -15.31 -25.56
C GLU A 341 -4.33 -15.76 -26.96
N GLN A 342 -5.32 -15.07 -27.53
CA GLN A 342 -5.86 -15.31 -28.88
C GLN A 342 -5.23 -14.44 -29.99
N ALA A 343 -4.05 -13.85 -29.73
CA ALA A 343 -3.23 -13.09 -30.68
C ALA A 343 -3.71 -11.65 -31.04
N PHE A 344 -4.40 -10.96 -30.14
CA PHE A 344 -4.65 -9.51 -30.23
C PHE A 344 -3.77 -8.72 -29.24
N PRO A 345 -2.49 -8.43 -29.57
CA PRO A 345 -1.53 -7.82 -28.65
C PRO A 345 -1.87 -6.37 -28.25
N GLU A 346 -2.71 -5.68 -29.02
CA GLU A 346 -3.08 -4.28 -28.78
C GLU A 346 -3.92 -4.04 -27.52
N PHE A 347 -4.48 -5.09 -26.91
CA PHE A 347 -5.25 -5.03 -25.66
C PHE A 347 -4.39 -5.24 -24.40
N GLY A 348 -3.06 -5.10 -24.50
CA GLY A 348 -2.15 -5.14 -23.37
C GLY A 348 -2.12 -3.85 -22.55
N GLU A 349 -1.52 -3.93 -21.36
CA GLU A 349 -1.14 -2.74 -20.59
C GLU A 349 -0.02 -2.01 -21.34
N LEU A 350 -0.12 -0.69 -21.43
CA LEU A 350 1.03 0.15 -21.81
C LEU A 350 2.06 0.01 -20.69
N ASN A 351 3.14 -0.75 -20.91
CA ASN A 351 4.24 -0.78 -19.96
C ASN A 351 4.78 0.65 -19.80
N PRO A 352 4.88 1.18 -18.57
CA PRO A 352 5.39 2.52 -18.31
C PRO A 352 6.84 2.71 -18.76
#